data_AF-A0A9D8TWP5-F1
#
_entry.id   AF-A0A9D8TWP5-F1
#
_cell.length_a   1.000
_cell.length_b   1.000
_cell.length_c   1.000
_cell.angle_alpha   90.00
_cell.angle_beta   90.00
_cell.angle_gamma   90.00
#
_symmetry.space_group_name_H-M   'P 1'
#
loop_
_entity.id
_entity.type
_entity.pdbx_description
1 polymer ?
#
loop_
_entity_poly.entity_id
_entity_poly.type
_entity_poly.pdbx_seq_one_letter_code
_entity_poly.pdbx_strand_id
1 'polypeptide(L)'
;MSNGGIADTTEFPTPVSANWLALVEKTLKGKPFDKAMKRKTSDGIEFPVLHTEVPGGSAPQPVGSTRGWLVTSPHWLNDPEQVNTELLTDLERGASAVAITIATNGQGIRPDQLSVALDGVYLEMVPLTLIQGPEFEAGCSAFRDILNTRQLEKGSVSGSLGVDPIGNYARHGDLKELEGPIKEGANLAAVWSQEQPNVRTFVADGTVVANAGGSEVQELAFSISSAVAYLRAMEAAGIDLEIGASQIQFTFSADANLWLTIAKYRAARRLWAQILSSCGVANAAMHLNAVSAVHRITRRDPWVNILRGTAACFAAGIAGADVVTTLPHDLMLGTTDEFSRRIARNIQIVLLEESQLGQVTDPAAGSFALENLTVQMFEMAVEAFQSLEQQGGVVTALKNGSFADQVAETAKSRLQAIATRKTAITGVSEFPDIGEAVLAAGAGNRTTARFPLRRPADAFEDLRAKSDAIMTSTGNRPTVFLANIGTPADFTARSTFAKNFFESGGLEAAVGEGGDSVEIILKQFAESKSQIAVICGTDEQYSSYAKELADALRRAGCARVYLAGPAKSAPEGSSVDDFAHLGANVIETISRAYDALTPAGEAS
;
A
#
# COMPACT_ATOMS: atom_id res chain seq x y z
N MET A 1 -40.53 -12.76 37.35
CA MET A 1 -40.56 -13.26 35.96
C MET A 1 -39.11 -13.46 35.53
N SER A 2 -38.60 -14.68 35.68
CA SER A 2 -37.21 -15.06 35.41
C SER A 2 -37.17 -15.94 34.16
N ASN A 3 -37.27 -15.33 32.99
CA ASN A 3 -37.03 -15.99 31.69
C ASN A 3 -35.96 -15.21 30.91
N GLY A 4 -34.77 -15.08 31.51
CA GLY A 4 -33.59 -14.44 30.90
C GLY A 4 -32.54 -15.44 30.42
N GLY A 5 -32.90 -16.69 30.17
CA GLY A 5 -31.97 -17.71 29.66
C GLY A 5 -31.88 -17.64 28.14
N ILE A 6 -30.77 -17.12 27.62
CA ILE A 6 -30.33 -17.40 26.25
C ILE A 6 -30.09 -18.91 26.15
N ALA A 7 -30.48 -19.53 25.03
CA ALA A 7 -30.50 -20.99 24.82
C ALA A 7 -29.30 -21.73 25.44
N ASP A 8 -29.59 -22.78 26.19
CA ASP A 8 -28.60 -23.60 26.87
C ASP A 8 -27.76 -24.37 25.83
N THR A 9 -26.51 -23.96 25.64
CA THR A 9 -25.59 -24.60 24.68
C THR A 9 -25.27 -26.06 25.03
N THR A 10 -25.75 -26.57 26.17
CA THR A 10 -25.66 -27.99 26.54
C THR A 10 -26.54 -28.91 25.69
N GLU A 11 -27.52 -28.38 24.93
CA GLU A 11 -28.30 -29.17 23.96
C GLU A 11 -27.48 -29.62 22.75
N PHE A 12 -26.29 -29.03 22.54
CA PHE A 12 -25.39 -29.38 21.44
C PHE A 12 -24.11 -30.05 21.97
N PRO A 13 -23.56 -31.04 21.25
CA PRO A 13 -22.26 -31.59 21.61
C PRO A 13 -21.19 -30.51 21.54
N THR A 14 -20.27 -30.50 22.51
CA THR A 14 -19.11 -29.59 22.50
C THR A 14 -18.40 -29.71 21.15
N PRO A 15 -18.19 -28.60 20.42
CA PRO A 15 -17.52 -28.66 19.14
C PRO A 15 -16.09 -29.18 19.31
N VAL A 16 -15.72 -30.19 18.50
CA VAL A 16 -14.40 -30.80 18.49
C VAL A 16 -13.71 -30.48 17.16
N SER A 17 -12.48 -29.97 17.19
CA SER A 17 -11.74 -29.55 15.99
C SER A 17 -11.63 -30.64 14.92
N ALA A 18 -11.57 -31.92 15.34
CA ALA A 18 -11.55 -33.06 14.43
C ALA A 18 -12.81 -33.16 13.55
N ASN A 19 -13.99 -32.86 14.11
CA ASN A 19 -15.25 -32.90 13.36
C ASN A 19 -15.30 -31.77 12.32
N TRP A 20 -14.82 -30.59 12.67
CA TRP A 20 -14.71 -29.47 11.73
C TRP A 20 -13.73 -29.81 10.60
N LEU A 21 -12.54 -30.35 10.92
CA LEU A 21 -11.54 -30.71 9.92
C LEU A 21 -12.07 -31.73 8.92
N ALA A 22 -12.82 -32.74 9.39
CA ALA A 22 -13.45 -33.73 8.51
C ALA A 22 -14.46 -33.09 7.52
N LEU A 23 -15.22 -32.08 7.95
CA LEU A 23 -16.12 -31.31 7.06
C LEU A 23 -15.34 -30.49 6.03
N VAL A 24 -14.20 -29.91 6.42
CA VAL A 24 -13.33 -29.17 5.50
C VAL A 24 -12.72 -30.11 4.47
N GLU A 25 -12.15 -31.25 4.88
CA GLU A 25 -11.55 -32.24 3.98
C GLU A 25 -12.56 -32.77 2.96
N LYS A 26 -13.80 -33.02 3.40
CA LYS A 26 -14.91 -33.37 2.51
C LYS A 26 -15.16 -32.28 1.45
N THR A 27 -15.17 -31.02 1.87
CA THR A 27 -15.35 -29.86 0.98
C THR A 27 -14.18 -29.69 0.00
N LEU A 28 -12.96 -30.02 0.42
CA LEU A 28 -11.75 -29.93 -0.40
C LEU A 28 -11.63 -31.02 -1.48
N LYS A 29 -12.54 -32.00 -1.52
CA LYS A 29 -12.61 -33.06 -2.53
C LYS A 29 -11.25 -33.75 -2.77
N GLY A 30 -10.54 -34.08 -1.69
CA GLY A 30 -9.25 -34.77 -1.74
C GLY A 30 -8.00 -33.88 -1.87
N LYS A 31 -8.14 -32.54 -1.90
CA LYS A 31 -6.98 -31.63 -1.77
C LYS A 31 -6.50 -31.60 -0.30
N PRO A 32 -5.19 -31.73 -0.04
CA PRO A 32 -4.66 -31.66 1.33
C PRO A 32 -4.96 -30.31 1.99
N PHE A 33 -5.49 -30.32 3.22
CA PHE A 33 -5.86 -29.11 3.98
C PHE A 33 -4.71 -28.10 4.05
N ASP A 34 -3.53 -28.56 4.47
CA ASP A 34 -2.34 -27.72 4.63
C ASP A 34 -1.93 -27.00 3.34
N LYS A 35 -2.12 -27.63 2.19
CA LYS A 35 -1.79 -27.05 0.89
C LYS A 35 -2.85 -26.06 0.39
N ALA A 36 -4.12 -26.28 0.77
CA ALA A 36 -5.24 -25.49 0.28
C ALA A 36 -5.57 -24.29 1.17
N MET A 37 -5.35 -24.41 2.48
CA MET A 37 -5.93 -23.52 3.48
C MET A 37 -4.90 -22.74 4.29
N LYS A 38 -3.65 -23.19 4.42
CA LYS A 38 -2.61 -22.42 5.12
C LYS A 38 -2.14 -21.27 4.24
N ARG A 39 -2.23 -20.04 4.76
CA ARG A 39 -1.71 -18.84 4.12
C ARG A 39 -0.52 -18.32 4.92
N LYS A 40 0.44 -17.74 4.20
CA LYS A 40 1.58 -17.03 4.79
C LYS A 40 1.58 -15.59 4.32
N THR A 41 1.92 -14.68 5.23
CA THR A 41 2.17 -13.27 4.91
C THR A 41 3.50 -13.13 4.14
N SER A 42 3.82 -11.91 3.70
CA SER A 42 5.15 -11.57 3.15
C SER A 42 6.28 -11.87 4.14
N ASP A 43 6.02 -11.66 5.43
CA ASP A 43 6.95 -11.97 6.52
C ASP A 43 7.00 -13.45 6.89
N GLY A 44 6.22 -14.31 6.23
CA GLY A 44 6.19 -15.74 6.53
C GLY A 44 5.33 -16.11 7.74
N ILE A 45 4.61 -15.16 8.34
CA ILE A 45 3.66 -15.40 9.44
C ILE A 45 2.57 -16.34 8.93
N GLU A 46 2.35 -17.44 9.63
CA GLU A 46 1.27 -18.36 9.31
C GLU A 46 -0.06 -17.78 9.82
N PHE A 47 -1.04 -17.74 8.93
CA PHE A 47 -2.39 -17.29 9.25
C PHE A 47 -3.39 -18.42 8.97
N PRO A 48 -3.65 -19.28 9.97
CA PRO A 48 -4.65 -20.33 9.91
C PRO A 48 -6.04 -19.81 9.53
N VAL A 49 -6.86 -20.68 8.95
CA VAL A 49 -8.25 -20.33 8.58
C VAL A 49 -9.15 -20.17 9.81
N LEU A 50 -8.81 -20.83 10.91
CA LEU A 50 -9.56 -20.79 12.15
C LEU A 50 -8.61 -20.61 13.33
N HIS A 51 -8.93 -19.64 14.18
CA HIS A 51 -8.25 -19.38 15.43
C HIS A 51 -9.23 -19.60 16.59
N THR A 52 -8.87 -20.46 17.53
CA THR A 52 -9.73 -20.82 18.69
C THR A 52 -9.11 -20.45 20.03
N GLU A 53 -7.85 -20.05 20.05
CA GLU A 53 -7.10 -19.67 21.24
C GLU A 53 -5.99 -18.68 20.89
N VAL A 54 -5.41 -18.06 21.91
CA VAL A 54 -4.17 -17.28 21.82
C VAL A 54 -3.11 -18.04 22.62
N PRO A 55 -2.12 -18.69 21.99
CA PRO A 55 -1.05 -19.36 22.71
C PRO A 55 -0.35 -18.38 23.66
N GLY A 56 -0.22 -18.76 24.93
CA GLY A 56 0.34 -17.89 25.98
C GLY A 56 -0.61 -16.84 26.57
N GLY A 57 -1.87 -16.78 26.09
CA GLY A 57 -2.90 -15.87 26.55
C GLY A 57 -2.87 -14.49 25.88
N SER A 58 -3.93 -13.69 26.11
CA SER A 58 -3.95 -12.28 25.69
C SER A 58 -3.28 -11.42 26.76
N ALA A 59 -2.36 -10.56 26.33
CA ALA A 59 -1.75 -9.55 27.19
C ALA A 59 -2.47 -8.20 27.00
N PRO A 60 -2.61 -7.37 28.05
CA PRO A 60 -3.10 -6.01 27.90
C PRO A 60 -2.26 -5.27 26.86
N GLN A 61 -2.92 -4.65 25.88
CA GLN A 61 -2.25 -3.84 24.87
C GLN A 61 -2.09 -2.40 25.37
N PRO A 62 -0.95 -1.73 25.12
CA PRO A 62 -0.85 -0.30 25.32
C PRO A 62 -1.92 0.40 24.46
N VAL A 63 -2.72 1.23 25.12
CA VAL A 63 -3.89 1.88 24.52
C VAL A 63 -3.45 3.10 23.71
N GLY A 64 -4.05 3.28 22.53
CA GLY A 64 -3.90 4.48 21.71
C GLY A 64 -4.89 5.57 22.09
N SER A 65 -5.41 6.29 21.11
CA SER A 65 -6.49 7.25 21.36
C SER A 65 -7.76 6.56 21.86
N THR A 66 -8.41 7.19 22.85
CA THR A 66 -9.64 6.69 23.51
C THR A 66 -10.92 7.38 23.01
N ARG A 67 -10.81 8.31 22.04
CA ARG A 67 -11.93 9.12 21.52
C ARG A 67 -11.98 9.16 19.98
N GLY A 68 -11.52 8.10 19.31
CA GLY A 68 -11.31 8.10 17.85
C GLY A 68 -10.00 8.80 17.45
N TRP A 69 -9.87 9.25 16.21
CA TRP A 69 -8.64 9.86 15.69
C TRP A 69 -8.87 11.30 15.23
N LEU A 70 -7.78 12.06 15.11
CA LEU A 70 -7.80 13.36 14.45
C LEU A 70 -7.84 13.19 12.93
N VAL A 71 -8.77 13.90 12.29
CA VAL A 71 -8.98 13.91 10.85
C VAL A 71 -8.00 14.89 10.23
N THR A 72 -7.09 14.42 9.39
CA THR A 72 -6.17 15.28 8.66
C THR A 72 -6.23 15.04 7.15
N SER A 73 -5.94 16.10 6.40
CA SER A 73 -5.70 16.09 4.96
C SER A 73 -4.34 16.76 4.72
N PRO A 74 -3.43 16.17 3.91
CA PRO A 74 -2.15 16.78 3.65
C PRO A 74 -2.27 17.91 2.62
N HIS A 75 -1.42 18.93 2.75
CA HIS A 75 -1.33 20.08 1.85
C HIS A 75 0.08 20.18 1.27
N TRP A 76 0.19 20.18 -0.06
CA TRP A 76 1.48 20.09 -0.76
C TRP A 76 1.61 21.03 -1.97
N LEU A 77 0.67 21.97 -2.14
CA LEU A 77 0.77 22.99 -3.17
C LEU A 77 1.92 23.97 -2.88
N ASN A 78 2.44 24.58 -3.94
CA ASN A 78 3.54 25.55 -3.86
C ASN A 78 3.06 26.99 -3.65
N ASP A 79 1.75 27.24 -3.83
CA ASP A 79 1.13 28.55 -3.65
C ASP A 79 0.57 28.68 -2.23
N PRO A 80 1.11 29.56 -1.37
CA PRO A 80 0.68 29.68 0.01
C PRO A 80 -0.75 30.21 0.19
N GLU A 81 -1.27 31.02 -0.73
CA GLU A 81 -2.65 31.51 -0.65
C GLU A 81 -3.65 30.40 -0.96
N GLN A 82 -3.31 29.54 -1.93
CA GLN A 82 -4.08 28.33 -2.21
C GLN A 82 -4.01 27.38 -1.02
N VAL A 83 -2.82 27.09 -0.49
CA VAL A 83 -2.68 26.25 0.72
C VAL A 83 -3.53 26.80 1.87
N ASN A 84 -3.51 28.11 2.12
CA ASN A 84 -4.36 28.72 3.14
C ASN A 84 -5.86 28.47 2.89
N THR A 85 -6.31 28.68 1.66
CA THR A 85 -7.70 28.44 1.26
C THR A 85 -8.10 26.98 1.47
N GLU A 86 -7.24 26.03 1.08
CA GLU A 86 -7.47 24.59 1.28
C GLU A 86 -7.55 24.24 2.76
N LEU A 87 -6.63 24.77 3.57
CA LEU A 87 -6.57 24.55 5.01
C LEU A 87 -7.84 25.02 5.72
N LEU A 88 -8.23 26.27 5.50
CA LEU A 88 -9.42 26.83 6.12
C LEU A 88 -10.69 26.07 5.67
N THR A 89 -10.77 25.73 4.39
CA THR A 89 -11.88 24.92 3.85
C THR A 89 -11.98 23.55 4.52
N ASP A 90 -10.85 22.87 4.72
CA ASP A 90 -10.82 21.55 5.34
C ASP A 90 -11.16 21.61 6.83
N LEU A 91 -10.66 22.62 7.55
CA LEU A 91 -10.95 22.86 8.97
C LEU A 91 -12.44 23.20 9.19
N GLU A 92 -13.02 24.08 8.37
CA GLU A 92 -14.44 24.41 8.41
C GLU A 92 -15.35 23.22 8.09
N ARG A 93 -14.80 22.16 7.47
CA ARG A 93 -15.54 20.98 6.99
C ARG A 93 -15.14 19.68 7.70
N GLY A 94 -14.60 19.78 8.91
CA GLY A 94 -14.44 18.65 9.83
C GLY A 94 -13.03 18.04 9.92
N ALA A 95 -12.02 18.65 9.29
CA ALA A 95 -10.64 18.33 9.65
C ALA A 95 -10.34 18.85 11.07
N SER A 96 -9.64 18.05 11.86
CA SER A 96 -9.27 18.36 13.25
C SER A 96 -7.76 18.36 13.50
N ALA A 97 -6.96 18.13 12.45
CA ALA A 97 -5.53 18.33 12.42
C ALA A 97 -5.09 18.78 11.01
N VAL A 98 -3.90 19.38 10.94
CA VAL A 98 -3.34 19.93 9.71
C VAL A 98 -1.98 19.31 9.43
N ALA A 99 -1.70 19.01 8.16
CA ALA A 99 -0.36 18.70 7.68
C ALA A 99 0.01 19.57 6.46
N ILE A 100 1.17 20.23 6.52
CA ILE A 100 1.68 21.14 5.46
C ILE A 100 3.07 20.70 5.03
N THR A 101 3.28 20.56 3.72
CA THR A 101 4.58 20.25 3.13
C THR A 101 5.41 21.52 2.98
N ILE A 102 6.65 21.48 3.46
CA ILE A 102 7.61 22.58 3.39
C ILE A 102 8.75 22.19 2.45
N ALA A 103 8.83 22.87 1.29
CA ALA A 103 9.91 22.81 0.30
C ALA A 103 10.58 21.43 0.13
N THR A 104 9.78 20.37 -0.03
CA THR A 104 10.27 19.00 -0.09
C THR A 104 10.20 18.50 -1.54
N ASN A 105 11.36 18.29 -2.19
CA ASN A 105 11.48 17.81 -3.58
C ASN A 105 10.75 18.67 -4.62
N GLY A 106 10.77 20.00 -4.47
CA GLY A 106 10.08 20.92 -5.38
C GLY A 106 8.56 20.98 -5.18
N GLN A 107 8.03 20.32 -4.14
CA GLN A 107 6.64 20.42 -3.69
C GLN A 107 6.55 21.09 -2.32
N GLY A 108 5.41 21.71 -2.03
CA GLY A 108 5.17 22.46 -0.82
C GLY A 108 5.65 23.91 -0.87
N ILE A 109 5.10 24.71 0.03
CA ILE A 109 5.46 26.12 0.19
C ILE A 109 6.87 26.26 0.74
N ARG A 110 7.51 27.41 0.52
CA ARG A 110 8.79 27.71 1.17
C ARG A 110 8.60 28.07 2.65
N PRO A 111 9.62 27.88 3.50
CA PRO A 111 9.56 28.26 4.92
C PRO A 111 9.10 29.70 5.18
N ASP A 112 9.58 30.67 4.38
CA ASP A 112 9.23 32.09 4.50
C ASP A 112 7.76 32.41 4.18
N GLN A 113 7.04 31.47 3.56
CA GLN A 113 5.65 31.60 3.17
C GLN A 113 4.68 30.92 4.15
N LEU A 114 5.18 30.26 5.20
CA LEU A 114 4.36 29.53 6.16
C LEU A 114 3.37 30.45 6.90
N SER A 115 3.73 31.71 7.15
CA SER A 115 2.86 32.67 7.81
C SER A 115 1.60 32.99 6.98
N VAL A 116 1.74 33.07 5.65
CA VAL A 116 0.64 33.28 4.70
C VAL A 116 -0.26 32.04 4.67
N ALA A 117 0.33 30.85 4.59
CA ALA A 117 -0.44 29.60 4.60
C ALA A 117 -1.26 29.41 5.89
N LEU A 118 -0.77 29.90 7.02
CA LEU A 118 -1.42 29.79 8.32
C LEU A 118 -2.30 30.99 8.70
N ASP A 119 -2.52 31.95 7.80
CA ASP A 119 -3.38 33.10 8.10
C ASP A 119 -4.81 32.64 8.47
N GLY A 120 -5.39 33.22 9.52
CA GLY A 120 -6.70 32.79 10.03
C GLY A 120 -6.74 31.40 10.69
N VAL A 121 -5.64 30.63 10.74
CA VAL A 121 -5.59 29.32 11.42
C VAL A 121 -5.29 29.50 12.92
N TYR A 122 -6.20 29.02 13.78
CA TYR A 122 -6.06 29.03 15.23
C TYR A 122 -5.22 27.84 15.74
N LEU A 123 -3.91 28.04 15.88
CA LEU A 123 -2.92 26.99 16.23
C LEU A 123 -3.10 26.40 17.63
N GLU A 124 -3.80 27.08 18.54
CA GLU A 124 -4.13 26.57 19.87
C GLU A 124 -5.29 25.55 19.84
N MET A 125 -6.04 25.50 18.74
CA MET A 125 -7.18 24.59 18.56
C MET A 125 -6.86 23.39 17.68
N VAL A 126 -5.85 23.51 16.81
CA VAL A 126 -5.60 22.56 15.74
C VAL A 126 -4.13 22.14 15.75
N PRO A 127 -3.82 20.83 15.93
CA PRO A 127 -2.46 20.35 15.83
C PRO A 127 -1.90 20.51 14.43
N LEU A 128 -0.69 21.07 14.32
CA LEU A 128 0.01 21.30 13.05
C LEU A 128 1.18 20.31 12.88
N THR A 129 1.21 19.59 11.77
CA THR A 129 2.35 18.77 11.35
C THR A 129 3.06 19.41 10.16
N LEU A 130 4.34 19.68 10.30
CA LEU A 130 5.19 20.04 9.16
C LEU A 130 5.68 18.75 8.49
N ILE A 131 5.57 18.65 7.17
CA ILE A 131 6.19 17.58 6.37
C ILE A 131 7.42 18.19 5.72
N GLN A 132 8.61 17.83 6.23
CA GLN A 132 9.86 18.49 5.87
C GLN A 132 10.90 17.54 5.28
N GLY A 133 11.67 18.06 4.34
CA GLY A 133 12.84 17.39 3.77
C GLY A 133 14.10 17.57 4.63
N PRO A 134 15.28 17.32 4.03
CA PRO A 134 16.57 17.49 4.70
C PRO A 134 16.83 18.87 5.31
N GLU A 135 16.28 19.93 4.73
CA GLU A 135 16.46 21.34 5.17
C GLU A 135 15.43 21.77 6.23
N PHE A 136 15.14 20.91 7.21
CA PHE A 136 14.04 21.10 8.17
C PHE A 136 14.21 22.32 9.10
N GLU A 137 15.45 22.80 9.31
CA GLU A 137 15.74 23.88 10.25
C GLU A 137 15.00 25.18 9.88
N ALA A 138 14.92 25.48 8.58
CA ALA A 138 14.30 26.70 8.10
C ALA A 138 12.78 26.71 8.38
N GLY A 139 12.09 25.59 8.15
CA GLY A 139 10.66 25.48 8.46
C GLY A 139 10.39 25.48 9.96
N CYS A 140 11.24 24.83 10.76
CA CYS A 140 11.16 24.89 12.23
C CYS A 140 11.33 26.33 12.75
N SER A 141 12.30 27.09 12.22
CA SER A 141 12.50 28.48 12.62
C SER A 141 11.32 29.36 12.20
N ALA A 142 10.84 29.22 10.97
CA ALA A 142 9.68 29.97 10.48
C ALA A 142 8.44 29.72 11.35
N PHE A 143 8.21 28.46 11.77
CA PHE A 143 7.10 28.14 12.66
C PHE A 143 7.26 28.80 14.03
N ARG A 144 8.45 28.74 14.64
CA ARG A 144 8.72 29.42 15.91
C ARG A 144 8.52 30.94 15.81
N ASP A 145 8.93 31.56 14.70
CA ASP A 145 8.76 33.00 14.47
C ASP A 145 7.26 33.38 14.39
N ILE A 146 6.43 32.51 13.82
CA ILE A 146 4.96 32.68 13.83
C ILE A 146 4.41 32.63 15.26
N LEU A 147 4.84 31.65 16.08
CA LEU A 147 4.39 31.54 17.47
C LEU A 147 4.75 32.81 18.27
N ASN A 148 5.97 33.31 18.10
CA ASN A 148 6.46 34.53 18.75
C ASN A 148 5.71 35.79 18.27
N THR A 149 5.52 35.93 16.96
CA THR A 149 4.82 37.08 16.36
C THR A 149 3.36 37.13 16.82
N ARG A 150 2.70 35.96 16.89
CA ARG A 150 1.33 35.82 17.39
C ARG A 150 1.22 35.84 18.92
N GLN A 151 2.36 35.89 19.62
CA GLN A 151 2.44 35.90 21.09
C GLN A 151 1.69 34.73 21.75
N LEU A 152 1.77 33.54 21.14
CA LEU A 152 1.11 32.35 21.67
C LEU A 152 1.80 31.85 22.94
N GLU A 153 1.01 31.38 23.90
CA GLU A 153 1.52 30.94 25.20
C GLU A 153 2.38 29.68 25.08
N LYS A 154 3.31 29.50 26.03
CA LYS A 154 4.12 28.27 26.11
C LYS A 154 3.21 27.06 26.34
N GLY A 155 3.41 26.01 25.56
CA GLY A 155 2.63 24.77 25.62
C GLY A 155 1.20 24.86 25.07
N SER A 156 0.77 26.02 24.55
CA SER A 156 -0.57 26.21 23.98
C SER A 156 -0.77 25.51 22.64
N VAL A 157 0.32 25.21 21.92
CA VAL A 157 0.28 24.60 20.59
C VAL A 157 0.70 23.14 20.68
N SER A 158 0.10 22.31 19.82
CA SER A 158 0.45 20.90 19.67
C SER A 158 0.70 20.55 18.21
N GLY A 159 1.41 19.44 17.99
CA GLY A 159 1.69 18.98 16.62
C GLY A 159 3.08 18.37 16.49
N SER A 160 3.70 18.60 15.34
CA SER A 160 4.99 18.00 14.98
C SER A 160 5.80 18.87 14.02
N LEU A 161 7.10 18.95 14.28
CA LEU A 161 8.07 19.62 13.42
C LEU A 161 8.50 18.77 12.23
N GLY A 162 8.19 17.47 12.19
CA GLY A 162 8.51 16.62 11.04
C GLY A 162 10.00 16.37 10.81
N VAL A 163 10.84 16.48 11.83
CA VAL A 163 12.29 16.26 11.70
C VAL A 163 12.55 14.75 11.58
N ASP A 164 12.97 14.30 10.40
CA ASP A 164 13.29 12.88 10.14
C ASP A 164 14.54 12.71 9.25
N PRO A 165 15.76 12.94 9.77
CA PRO A 165 16.98 12.77 8.99
C PRO A 165 17.18 11.35 8.43
N ILE A 166 16.80 10.31 9.19
CA ILE A 166 16.99 8.90 8.80
C ILE A 166 16.04 8.53 7.66
N GLY A 167 14.75 8.87 7.77
CA GLY A 167 13.79 8.65 6.69
C GLY A 167 14.08 9.51 5.47
N ASN A 168 14.53 10.76 5.65
CA ASN A 168 14.95 11.60 4.53
C ASN A 168 16.19 11.03 3.80
N TYR A 169 17.17 10.49 4.52
CA TYR A 169 18.28 9.77 3.89
C TYR A 169 17.79 8.54 3.12
N ALA A 170 16.89 7.75 3.71
CA ALA A 170 16.32 6.59 3.04
C ALA A 170 15.57 7.00 1.75
N ARG A 171 14.82 8.10 1.79
CA ARG A 171 13.99 8.61 0.68
C ARG A 171 14.81 9.27 -0.44
N HIS A 172 15.93 9.93 -0.14
CA HIS A 172 16.66 10.74 -1.11
C HIS A 172 18.07 10.24 -1.43
N GLY A 173 18.70 9.49 -0.53
CA GLY A 173 20.05 8.97 -0.69
C GLY A 173 21.17 10.03 -0.72
N ASP A 174 20.84 11.32 -0.57
CA ASP A 174 21.72 12.46 -0.86
C ASP A 174 22.26 13.19 0.38
N LEU A 175 21.99 12.70 1.60
CA LEU A 175 22.70 13.25 2.76
C LEU A 175 24.14 12.72 2.76
N LYS A 176 25.10 13.62 2.48
CA LYS A 176 26.53 13.31 2.56
C LYS A 176 26.94 12.80 3.95
N GLU A 177 26.21 13.20 5.00
CA GLU A 177 26.36 12.73 6.39
C GLU A 177 24.99 12.69 7.11
N LEU A 178 24.78 11.71 8.00
CA LEU A 178 23.50 11.50 8.72
C LEU A 178 23.55 12.02 10.17
N GLU A 179 24.73 11.96 10.78
CA GLU A 179 24.94 12.23 12.20
C GLU A 179 24.74 13.71 12.56
N GLY A 180 25.17 14.63 11.68
CA GLY A 180 24.99 16.07 11.85
C GLY A 180 23.51 16.47 11.99
N PRO A 181 22.67 16.17 10.97
CA PRO A 181 21.24 16.43 11.02
C PRO A 181 20.51 15.77 12.20
N ILE A 182 20.90 14.56 12.61
CA ILE A 182 20.35 13.91 13.81
C ILE A 182 20.67 14.72 15.08
N LYS A 183 21.91 15.19 15.20
CA LYS A 183 22.33 16.03 16.33
C LYS A 183 21.65 17.40 16.33
N GLU A 184 21.47 18.02 15.17
CA GLU A 184 20.72 19.27 15.00
C GLU A 184 19.26 19.11 15.45
N GLY A 185 18.60 18.03 15.02
CA GLY A 185 17.26 17.69 15.50
C GLY A 185 17.20 17.50 17.02
N ALA A 186 18.20 16.88 17.64
CA ALA A 186 18.27 16.71 19.09
C ALA A 186 18.43 18.05 19.83
N ASN A 187 19.22 18.97 19.28
CA ASN A 187 19.34 20.33 19.81
C ASN A 187 18.02 21.10 19.69
N LEU A 188 17.29 20.94 18.58
CA LEU A 188 15.94 21.50 18.45
C LEU A 188 15.00 20.91 19.51
N ALA A 189 15.04 19.60 19.73
CA ALA A 189 14.20 18.94 20.74
C ALA A 189 14.47 19.47 22.17
N ALA A 190 15.73 19.80 22.49
CA ALA A 190 16.09 20.36 23.79
C ALA A 190 15.43 21.72 24.05
N VAL A 191 15.26 22.53 22.99
CA VAL A 191 14.59 23.84 23.06
C VAL A 191 13.07 23.67 23.04
N TRP A 192 12.54 22.93 22.06
CA TRP A 192 11.10 22.79 21.85
C TRP A 192 10.39 22.05 22.98
N SER A 193 11.03 21.05 23.60
CA SER A 193 10.46 20.36 24.77
C SER A 193 10.23 21.28 25.97
N GLN A 194 10.94 22.41 26.07
CA GLN A 194 10.76 23.41 27.13
C GLN A 194 9.76 24.51 26.75
N GLU A 195 9.72 24.90 25.47
CA GLU A 195 8.86 25.98 24.98
C GLU A 195 7.45 25.51 24.63
N GLN A 196 7.35 24.37 23.93
CA GLN A 196 6.11 23.78 23.42
C GLN A 196 6.16 22.24 23.57
N PRO A 197 6.02 21.71 24.79
CA PRO A 197 6.16 20.27 25.06
C PRO A 197 5.18 19.37 24.28
N ASN A 198 4.05 19.92 23.82
CA ASN A 198 3.04 19.21 23.02
C ASN A 198 3.37 19.18 21.51
N VAL A 199 4.44 19.85 21.09
CA VAL A 199 5.00 19.78 19.73
C VAL A 199 6.15 18.78 19.74
N ARG A 200 6.04 17.77 18.89
CA ARG A 200 7.04 16.69 18.77
C ARG A 200 8.09 17.12 17.78
N THR A 201 9.34 16.83 18.09
CA THR A 201 10.44 17.22 17.21
C THR A 201 10.66 16.18 16.13
N PHE A 202 10.88 14.93 16.53
CA PHE A 202 11.25 13.85 15.61
C PHE A 202 10.05 13.08 15.09
N VAL A 203 10.13 12.65 13.84
CA VAL A 203 9.23 11.66 13.25
C VAL A 203 10.04 10.42 12.85
N ALA A 204 9.68 9.27 13.39
CA ALA A 204 10.17 7.98 12.92
C ALA A 204 9.23 7.46 11.81
N ASP A 205 9.46 7.89 10.57
CA ASP A 205 8.60 7.57 9.44
C ASP A 205 8.90 6.20 8.85
N GLY A 206 8.04 5.22 9.14
CA GLY A 206 8.10 3.88 8.55
C GLY A 206 7.59 3.81 7.10
N THR A 207 6.83 4.82 6.65
CA THR A 207 6.18 4.78 5.32
C THR A 207 7.19 4.69 4.18
N VAL A 208 8.43 5.15 4.37
CA VAL A 208 9.52 5.02 3.39
C VAL A 208 9.83 3.55 3.06
N VAL A 209 9.76 2.64 4.04
CA VAL A 209 9.97 1.20 3.82
C VAL A 209 8.79 0.60 3.07
N ALA A 210 7.57 0.93 3.49
CA ALA A 210 6.36 0.45 2.84
C ALA A 210 6.30 0.91 1.38
N ASN A 211 6.63 2.17 1.12
CA ASN A 211 6.68 2.73 -0.22
C ASN A 211 7.76 2.08 -1.10
N ALA A 212 8.85 1.60 -0.51
CA ALA A 212 9.86 0.81 -1.21
C ALA A 212 9.48 -0.66 -1.42
N GLY A 213 8.29 -1.09 -1.01
CA GLY A 213 7.80 -2.45 -1.16
C GLY A 213 8.25 -3.41 -0.05
N GLY A 214 8.72 -2.86 1.09
CA GLY A 214 9.04 -3.64 2.27
C GLY A 214 7.82 -4.30 2.91
N SER A 215 8.08 -5.19 3.86
CA SER A 215 7.05 -5.85 4.65
C SER A 215 6.66 -5.05 5.89
N GLU A 216 5.60 -5.49 6.56
CA GLU A 216 5.11 -4.89 7.80
C GLU A 216 6.14 -5.00 8.93
N VAL A 217 6.84 -6.14 9.05
CA VAL A 217 7.92 -6.32 10.03
C VAL A 217 9.12 -5.41 9.71
N GLN A 218 9.49 -5.27 8.43
CA GLN A 218 10.58 -4.37 8.01
C GLN A 218 10.25 -2.90 8.32
N GLU A 219 9.00 -2.47 8.08
CA GLU A 219 8.54 -1.12 8.41
C GLU A 219 8.60 -0.85 9.93
N LEU A 220 8.17 -1.81 10.75
CA LEU A 220 8.28 -1.72 12.22
C LEU A 220 9.73 -1.62 12.68
N ALA A 221 10.60 -2.52 12.21
CA ALA A 221 12.00 -2.58 12.62
C ALA A 221 12.76 -1.29 12.26
N PHE A 222 12.53 -0.76 11.05
CA PHE A 222 13.11 0.50 10.61
C PHE A 222 12.68 1.69 11.46
N SER A 223 11.37 1.85 11.66
CA SER A 223 10.83 2.99 12.40
C SER A 223 11.26 2.96 13.86
N ILE A 224 11.22 1.78 14.51
CA ILE A 224 11.65 1.61 15.89
C ILE A 224 13.16 1.83 16.06
N SER A 225 14.00 1.29 15.17
CA SER A 225 15.45 1.55 15.24
C SER A 225 15.79 3.02 14.97
N SER A 226 15.02 3.70 14.11
CA SER A 226 15.14 5.16 13.89
C SER A 226 14.79 5.94 15.15
N ALA A 227 13.68 5.60 15.81
CA ALA A 227 13.28 6.20 17.08
C ALA A 227 14.33 6.01 18.18
N VAL A 228 14.92 4.81 18.29
CA VAL A 228 16.01 4.55 19.24
C VAL A 228 17.26 5.38 18.93
N ALA A 229 17.60 5.59 17.65
CA ALA A 229 18.69 6.46 17.26
C ALA A 229 18.42 7.93 17.66
N TYR A 230 17.19 8.42 17.47
CA TYR A 230 16.78 9.76 17.92
C TYR A 230 16.79 9.89 19.44
N LEU A 231 16.32 8.87 20.17
CA LEU A 231 16.32 8.86 21.63
C LEU A 231 17.75 8.94 22.19
N ARG A 232 18.69 8.18 21.63
CA ARG A 232 20.13 8.25 21.96
C ARG A 232 20.72 9.64 21.68
N ALA A 233 20.34 10.27 20.58
CA ALA A 233 20.82 11.60 20.23
C ALA A 233 20.29 12.67 21.21
N MET A 234 19.02 12.56 21.63
CA MET A 234 18.42 13.44 22.63
C MET A 234 19.03 13.25 24.02
N GLU A 235 19.28 12.00 24.43
CA GLU A 235 20.00 11.70 25.68
C GLU A 235 21.41 12.32 25.66
N ALA A 236 22.14 12.18 24.54
CA ALA A 236 23.44 12.81 24.36
C ALA A 236 23.40 14.36 24.36
N ALA A 237 22.25 14.94 24.01
CA ALA A 237 21.98 16.38 24.13
C ALA A 237 21.53 16.81 25.55
N GLY A 238 21.47 15.87 26.50
CA GLY A 238 21.11 16.12 27.90
C GLY A 238 19.61 16.13 28.19
N ILE A 239 18.79 15.60 27.28
CA ILE A 239 17.34 15.47 27.48
C ILE A 239 17.07 14.16 28.23
N ASP A 240 16.24 14.23 29.28
CA ASP A 240 15.77 13.04 30.00
C ASP A 240 15.04 12.08 29.04
N LEU A 241 15.20 10.77 29.24
CA LEU A 241 14.65 9.75 28.33
C LEU A 241 13.11 9.77 28.26
N GLU A 242 12.41 10.11 29.35
CA GLU A 242 10.94 10.22 29.35
C GLU A 242 10.49 11.40 28.50
N ILE A 243 11.18 12.55 28.62
CA ILE A 243 10.95 13.73 27.77
C ILE A 243 11.31 13.41 26.31
N GLY A 244 12.48 12.80 26.07
CA GLY A 244 12.94 12.42 24.74
C GLY A 244 11.95 11.49 24.05
N ALA A 245 11.41 10.49 24.76
CA ALA A 245 10.39 9.60 24.21
C ALA A 245 9.10 10.33 23.81
N SER A 246 8.67 11.33 24.60
CA SER A 246 7.50 12.16 24.28
C SER A 246 7.68 13.05 23.04
N GLN A 247 8.92 13.32 22.66
CA GLN A 247 9.31 14.15 21.51
C GLN A 247 9.40 13.37 20.19
N ILE A 248 9.08 12.07 20.21
CA ILE A 248 9.07 11.20 19.04
C ILE A 248 7.63 10.87 18.64
N GLN A 249 7.31 11.09 17.37
CA GLN A 249 6.10 10.63 16.74
C GLN A 249 6.43 9.52 15.73
N PHE A 250 5.54 8.56 15.57
CA PHE A 250 5.68 7.46 14.62
C PHE A 250 4.70 7.66 13.48
N THR A 251 5.15 7.48 12.23
CA THR A 251 4.26 7.49 11.08
C THR A 251 4.34 6.14 10.38
N PHE A 252 3.19 5.48 10.20
CA PHE A 252 3.11 4.18 9.53
C PHE A 252 2.10 4.20 8.39
N SER A 253 2.35 3.36 7.40
CA SER A 253 1.43 3.15 6.28
C SER A 253 0.19 2.35 6.71
N ALA A 254 -0.97 2.64 6.13
CA ALA A 254 -2.20 1.85 6.25
C ALA A 254 -2.62 1.34 4.87
N ASP A 255 -2.77 0.03 4.71
CA ASP A 255 -3.24 -0.59 3.46
C ASP A 255 -4.66 -1.15 3.63
N ALA A 256 -5.31 -1.49 2.52
CA ALA A 256 -6.58 -2.20 2.47
C ALA A 256 -6.53 -3.61 3.09
N ASN A 257 -5.35 -4.14 3.43
CA ASN A 257 -5.24 -5.34 4.27
C ASN A 257 -5.49 -4.97 5.74
N LEU A 258 -6.75 -5.10 6.15
CA LEU A 258 -7.22 -4.77 7.50
C LEU A 258 -6.45 -5.51 8.58
N TRP A 259 -6.26 -6.82 8.41
CA TRP A 259 -5.63 -7.69 9.42
C TRP A 259 -4.19 -7.27 9.71
N LEU A 260 -3.40 -7.07 8.65
CA LEU A 260 -2.00 -6.70 8.80
C LEU A 260 -1.83 -5.29 9.35
N THR A 261 -2.63 -4.33 8.89
CA THR A 261 -2.56 -2.94 9.39
C THR A 261 -2.91 -2.89 10.89
N ILE A 262 -3.99 -3.57 11.31
CA ILE A 262 -4.40 -3.61 12.72
C ILE A 262 -3.32 -4.27 13.59
N ALA A 263 -2.85 -5.45 13.19
CA ALA A 263 -1.81 -6.16 13.93
C ALA A 263 -0.50 -5.36 14.02
N LYS A 264 -0.11 -4.67 12.94
CA LYS A 264 1.11 -3.86 12.88
C LYS A 264 1.10 -2.73 13.89
N TYR A 265 0.02 -1.96 13.99
CA TYR A 265 -0.01 -0.81 14.91
C TYR A 265 -0.09 -1.27 16.37
N ARG A 266 -0.80 -2.36 16.66
CA ARG A 266 -0.81 -2.99 17.99
C ARG A 266 0.60 -3.49 18.36
N ALA A 267 1.26 -4.18 17.43
CA ALA A 267 2.64 -4.65 17.62
C ALA A 267 3.64 -3.49 17.79
N ALA A 268 3.48 -2.38 17.05
CA ALA A 268 4.32 -1.19 17.16
C ALA A 268 4.31 -0.62 18.59
N ARG A 269 3.11 -0.44 19.16
CA ARG A 269 2.97 0.07 20.53
C ARG A 269 3.60 -0.85 21.56
N ARG A 270 3.36 -2.15 21.42
CA ARG A 270 3.93 -3.15 22.33
C ARG A 270 5.46 -3.17 22.26
N LEU A 271 6.01 -3.10 21.06
CA LEU A 271 7.45 -3.04 20.83
C LEU A 271 8.07 -1.78 21.43
N TRP A 272 7.46 -0.62 21.19
CA TRP A 272 7.94 0.64 21.76
C TRP A 272 7.88 0.66 23.29
N ALA A 273 6.77 0.22 23.88
CA ALA A 273 6.62 0.11 25.33
C ALA A 273 7.67 -0.82 25.95
N GLN A 274 7.98 -1.95 25.31
CA GLN A 274 9.01 -2.88 25.79
C GLN A 274 10.40 -2.25 25.76
N ILE A 275 10.73 -1.50 24.70
CA ILE A 275 12.02 -0.79 24.58
C ILE A 275 12.14 0.27 25.68
N LEU A 276 11.12 1.12 25.84
CA LEU A 276 11.11 2.15 26.87
C LEU A 276 11.22 1.58 28.28
N SER A 277 10.50 0.48 28.56
CA SER A 277 10.61 -0.21 29.84
C SER A 277 12.03 -0.72 30.09
N SER A 278 12.72 -1.21 29.05
CA SER A 278 14.12 -1.64 29.13
C SER A 278 15.08 -0.47 29.37
N CYS A 279 14.70 0.74 28.96
CA CYS A 279 15.39 2.00 29.25
C CYS A 279 15.02 2.61 30.61
N GLY A 280 14.14 1.98 31.40
CA GLY A 280 13.66 2.51 32.68
C GLY A 280 12.57 3.58 32.57
N VAL A 281 11.99 3.79 31.38
CA VAL A 281 10.89 4.73 31.14
C VAL A 281 9.56 3.99 31.24
N ALA A 282 8.73 4.38 32.21
CA ALA A 282 7.47 3.70 32.50
C ALA A 282 6.23 4.29 31.78
N ASN A 283 6.24 5.59 31.45
CA ASN A 283 5.00 6.34 31.16
C ASN A 283 4.95 7.05 29.79
N ALA A 284 5.85 6.76 28.84
CA ALA A 284 5.81 7.40 27.54
C ALA A 284 4.91 6.62 26.54
N ALA A 285 3.82 7.24 26.12
CA ALA A 285 2.91 6.70 25.12
C ALA A 285 3.50 6.83 23.70
N MET A 286 3.17 5.89 22.82
CA MET A 286 3.48 6.02 21.39
C MET A 286 2.48 6.95 20.72
N HIS A 287 2.95 8.06 20.15
CA HIS A 287 2.15 8.92 19.27
C HIS A 287 2.20 8.38 17.83
N LEU A 288 1.08 7.88 17.32
CA LEU A 288 0.99 7.16 16.05
C LEU A 288 0.14 7.92 15.04
N ASN A 289 0.78 8.33 13.94
CA ASN A 289 0.14 8.78 12.72
C ASN A 289 0.01 7.64 11.73
N ALA A 290 -1.18 7.51 11.14
CA ALA A 290 -1.44 6.60 10.05
C ALA A 290 -1.62 7.38 8.76
N VAL A 291 -0.98 6.93 7.68
CA VAL A 291 -1.16 7.49 6.34
C VAL A 291 -1.56 6.36 5.40
N SER A 292 -2.65 6.53 4.64
CA SER A 292 -3.04 5.53 3.64
C SER A 292 -1.89 5.29 2.64
N ALA A 293 -1.63 4.03 2.30
CA ALA A 293 -0.43 3.61 1.60
C ALA A 293 -0.33 4.22 0.18
N VAL A 294 0.55 5.21 0.01
CA VAL A 294 0.84 5.89 -1.27
C VAL A 294 1.11 4.88 -2.38
N HIS A 295 1.94 3.88 -2.12
CA HIS A 295 2.32 2.87 -3.12
C HIS A 295 1.16 2.00 -3.62
N ARG A 296 -0.01 2.03 -2.97
CA ARG A 296 -1.21 1.25 -3.33
C ARG A 296 -2.20 2.03 -4.19
N ILE A 297 -1.95 3.32 -4.42
CA ILE A 297 -2.79 4.18 -5.26
C ILE A 297 -2.48 3.88 -6.73
N THR A 298 -3.53 3.53 -7.49
CA THR A 298 -3.45 3.22 -8.92
C THR A 298 -3.78 4.46 -9.75
N ARG A 299 -3.12 4.63 -10.90
CA ARG A 299 -3.51 5.63 -11.92
C ARG A 299 -4.73 5.15 -12.71
N ARG A 300 -4.80 3.83 -12.92
CA ARG A 300 -5.88 3.13 -13.61
C ARG A 300 -7.03 2.90 -12.64
N ASP A 301 -8.26 3.13 -13.11
CA ASP A 301 -9.47 3.11 -12.30
C ASP A 301 -9.30 3.82 -10.93
N PRO A 302 -9.06 5.15 -10.92
CA PRO A 302 -8.72 5.89 -9.70
C PRO A 302 -9.84 5.87 -8.66
N TRP A 303 -11.10 5.63 -9.06
CA TRP A 303 -12.24 5.54 -8.16
C TRP A 303 -12.12 4.37 -7.18
N VAL A 304 -11.48 3.27 -7.58
CA VAL A 304 -11.21 2.13 -6.67
C VAL A 304 -10.28 2.55 -5.53
N ASN A 305 -9.49 3.62 -5.68
CA ASN A 305 -8.67 4.15 -4.59
C ASN A 305 -9.52 4.73 -3.44
N ILE A 306 -10.77 5.15 -3.68
CA ILE A 306 -11.72 5.50 -2.61
C ILE A 306 -11.94 4.28 -1.72
N LEU A 307 -12.18 3.10 -2.30
CA LEU A 307 -12.41 1.86 -1.56
C LEU A 307 -11.15 1.44 -0.77
N ARG A 308 -9.96 1.58 -1.39
CA ARG A 308 -8.68 1.32 -0.71
C ARG A 308 -8.47 2.28 0.48
N GLY A 309 -8.76 3.56 0.28
CA GLY A 309 -8.68 4.59 1.31
C GLY A 309 -9.64 4.33 2.48
N THR A 310 -10.88 3.92 2.20
CA THR A 310 -11.85 3.55 3.23
C THR A 310 -11.38 2.36 4.06
N ALA A 311 -10.89 1.30 3.42
CA ALA A 311 -10.36 0.13 4.13
C ALA A 311 -9.12 0.48 4.97
N ALA A 312 -8.20 1.28 4.44
CA ALA A 312 -7.01 1.75 5.15
C ALA A 312 -7.39 2.62 6.38
N CYS A 313 -8.32 3.57 6.21
CA CYS A 313 -8.79 4.43 7.28
C CYS A 313 -9.50 3.62 8.38
N PHE A 314 -10.35 2.67 8.00
CA PHE A 314 -10.99 1.74 8.94
C PHE A 314 -9.94 0.99 9.77
N ALA A 315 -8.96 0.39 9.11
CA ALA A 315 -7.93 -0.39 9.80
C ALA A 315 -7.09 0.46 10.75
N ALA A 316 -6.67 1.64 10.31
CA ALA A 316 -5.90 2.58 11.11
C ALA A 316 -6.67 3.07 12.34
N GLY A 317 -7.95 3.44 12.15
CA GLY A 317 -8.83 3.88 13.23
C GLY A 317 -9.09 2.79 14.27
N ILE A 318 -9.41 1.57 13.83
CA ILE A 318 -9.63 0.41 14.71
C ILE A 318 -8.38 0.04 15.50
N ALA A 319 -7.20 0.18 14.90
CA ALA A 319 -5.93 -0.05 15.58
C ALA A 319 -5.54 1.10 16.54
N GLY A 320 -6.36 2.15 16.60
CA GLY A 320 -6.29 3.24 17.55
C GLY A 320 -5.31 4.35 17.18
N ALA A 321 -4.99 4.55 15.90
CA ALA A 321 -4.11 5.65 15.48
C ALA A 321 -4.59 7.01 16.05
N ASP A 322 -3.65 7.88 16.42
CA ASP A 322 -3.98 9.19 16.99
C ASP A 322 -4.40 10.18 15.90
N VAL A 323 -3.76 10.09 14.74
CA VAL A 323 -4.08 10.87 13.54
C VAL A 323 -4.19 9.91 12.36
N VAL A 324 -5.23 10.06 11.53
CA VAL A 324 -5.36 9.32 10.27
C VAL A 324 -5.38 10.27 9.11
N THR A 325 -4.56 9.96 8.10
CA THR A 325 -4.46 10.70 6.84
C THR A 325 -4.93 9.79 5.71
N THR A 326 -6.13 10.02 5.22
CA THR A 326 -6.61 9.38 3.97
C THR A 326 -6.16 10.23 2.79
N LEU A 327 -5.47 9.63 1.83
CA LEU A 327 -5.00 10.33 0.64
C LEU A 327 -6.11 10.41 -0.43
N PRO A 328 -6.12 11.48 -1.24
CA PRO A 328 -7.03 11.60 -2.37
C PRO A 328 -6.88 10.45 -3.38
N HIS A 329 -8.03 10.03 -3.92
CA HIS A 329 -8.13 8.88 -4.84
C HIS A 329 -7.39 9.10 -6.17
N ASP A 330 -7.16 10.35 -6.54
CA ASP A 330 -6.50 10.79 -7.78
C ASP A 330 -5.06 11.26 -7.56
N LEU A 331 -4.46 11.01 -6.39
CA LEU A 331 -3.11 11.49 -6.04
C LEU A 331 -2.07 11.16 -7.12
N MET A 332 -2.13 9.96 -7.70
CA MET A 332 -1.17 9.51 -8.72
C MET A 332 -1.44 10.09 -10.12
N LEU A 333 -2.55 10.80 -10.31
CA LEU A 333 -2.86 11.53 -11.54
C LEU A 333 -2.33 12.97 -11.49
N GLY A 334 -2.07 13.50 -10.30
CA GLY A 334 -1.62 14.89 -10.12
C GLY A 334 -2.72 15.94 -10.34
N THR A 335 -3.99 15.52 -10.37
CA THR A 335 -5.16 16.37 -10.63
C THR A 335 -6.01 16.64 -9.39
N THR A 336 -5.45 16.42 -8.19
CA THR A 336 -6.19 16.56 -6.93
C THR A 336 -6.78 17.95 -6.75
N ASP A 337 -8.11 18.00 -6.66
CA ASP A 337 -8.90 19.20 -6.45
C ASP A 337 -9.65 19.16 -5.10
N GLU A 338 -10.52 20.15 -4.88
CA GLU A 338 -11.36 20.21 -3.67
C GLU A 338 -12.27 19.00 -3.53
N PHE A 339 -12.82 18.49 -4.63
CA PHE A 339 -13.71 17.34 -4.60
C PHE A 339 -12.95 16.10 -4.11
N SER A 340 -11.76 15.86 -4.65
CA SER A 340 -10.91 14.73 -4.25
C SER A 340 -10.47 14.81 -2.79
N ARG A 341 -10.11 16.00 -2.29
CA ARG A 341 -9.82 16.21 -0.86
C ARG A 341 -11.05 16.02 0.02
N ARG A 342 -12.21 16.55 -0.40
CA ARG A 342 -13.48 16.37 0.31
C ARG A 342 -13.83 14.90 0.48
N ILE A 343 -13.67 14.08 -0.56
CA ILE A 343 -13.90 12.63 -0.46
C ILE A 343 -12.94 12.01 0.57
N ALA A 344 -11.65 12.32 0.50
CA ALA A 344 -10.65 11.79 1.43
C ALA A 344 -10.95 12.14 2.90
N ARG A 345 -11.35 13.39 3.17
CA ARG A 345 -11.79 13.85 4.50
C ARG A 345 -13.09 13.18 4.93
N ASN A 346 -14.09 13.13 4.06
CA ASN A 346 -15.41 12.59 4.38
C ASN A 346 -15.39 11.09 4.67
N ILE A 347 -14.48 10.31 4.06
CA ILE A 347 -14.28 8.90 4.45
C ILE A 347 -14.03 8.80 5.95
N GLN A 348 -13.17 9.66 6.50
CA GLN A 348 -12.82 9.65 7.91
C GLN A 348 -14.01 10.08 8.78
N ILE A 349 -14.69 11.15 8.38
CA ILE A 349 -15.86 11.69 9.09
C ILE A 349 -16.99 10.66 9.15
N VAL A 350 -17.33 10.00 8.02
CA VAL A 350 -18.38 8.97 7.99
C VAL A 350 -18.01 7.79 8.91
N LEU A 351 -16.74 7.39 8.93
CA LEU A 351 -16.29 6.30 9.82
C LEU A 351 -16.36 6.69 11.31
N LEU A 352 -16.10 7.96 11.66
CA LEU A 352 -16.21 8.46 13.03
C LEU A 352 -17.67 8.69 13.44
N GLU A 353 -18.41 9.48 12.66
CA GLU A 353 -19.70 10.05 13.05
C GLU A 353 -20.91 9.17 12.69
N GLU A 354 -20.85 8.42 11.59
CA GLU A 354 -21.97 7.55 11.17
C GLU A 354 -21.72 6.10 11.57
N SER A 355 -20.48 5.62 11.41
CA SER A 355 -20.11 4.25 11.76
C SER A 355 -19.66 4.07 13.21
N GLN A 356 -19.48 5.18 13.95
CA GLN A 356 -19.19 5.19 15.39
C GLN A 356 -17.91 4.43 15.78
N LEU A 357 -16.91 4.37 14.88
CA LEU A 357 -15.69 3.57 15.09
C LEU A 357 -14.73 4.12 16.16
N GLY A 358 -14.99 5.31 16.70
CA GLY A 358 -14.24 5.92 17.80
C GLY A 358 -14.81 5.66 19.20
N GLN A 359 -15.95 4.97 19.33
CA GLN A 359 -16.66 4.83 20.62
C GLN A 359 -16.08 3.75 21.54
N VAL A 360 -15.36 2.78 20.99
CA VAL A 360 -14.75 1.67 21.74
C VAL A 360 -13.25 1.69 21.54
N THR A 361 -12.51 1.62 22.65
CA THR A 361 -11.06 1.49 22.63
C THR A 361 -10.65 0.07 22.26
N ASP A 362 -9.75 -0.08 21.29
CA ASP A 362 -9.27 -1.37 20.74
C ASP A 362 -10.39 -2.43 20.55
N PRO A 363 -11.37 -2.21 19.67
CA PRO A 363 -12.46 -3.16 19.46
C PRO A 363 -12.00 -4.51 18.87
N ALA A 364 -10.73 -4.59 18.45
CA ALA A 364 -10.08 -5.83 18.03
C ALA A 364 -9.64 -6.72 19.21
N ALA A 365 -9.58 -6.17 20.43
CA ALA A 365 -9.15 -6.90 21.63
C ALA A 365 -10.00 -8.16 21.86
N GLY A 366 -9.32 -9.27 22.11
CA GLY A 366 -9.98 -10.57 22.33
C GLY A 366 -10.32 -11.36 21.06
N SER A 367 -10.15 -10.78 19.87
CA SER A 367 -10.19 -11.56 18.62
C SER A 367 -9.00 -12.50 18.54
N PHE A 368 -9.22 -13.82 18.66
CA PHE A 368 -8.14 -14.81 18.61
C PHE A 368 -7.25 -14.67 17.37
N ALA A 369 -7.84 -14.35 16.21
CA ALA A 369 -7.09 -14.18 14.98
C ALA A 369 -6.18 -12.93 15.00
N LEU A 370 -6.69 -11.78 15.44
CA LEU A 370 -5.90 -10.55 15.53
C LEU A 370 -4.86 -10.61 16.64
N GLU A 371 -5.18 -11.22 17.79
CA GLU A 371 -4.20 -11.40 18.86
C GLU A 371 -3.04 -12.29 18.41
N ASN A 372 -3.31 -13.44 17.79
CA ASN A 372 -2.27 -14.33 17.27
C ASN A 372 -1.40 -13.66 16.20
N LEU A 373 -2.01 -12.91 15.30
CA LEU A 373 -1.29 -12.17 14.27
C LEU A 373 -0.43 -11.06 14.88
N THR A 374 -0.96 -10.35 15.89
CA THR A 374 -0.23 -9.29 16.61
C THR A 374 0.97 -9.86 17.36
N VAL A 375 0.80 -10.99 18.07
CA VAL A 375 1.88 -11.65 18.83
C VAL A 375 3.01 -12.09 17.89
N GLN A 376 2.68 -12.83 16.83
CA GLN A 376 3.68 -13.30 15.86
C GLN A 376 4.40 -12.12 15.17
N MET A 377 3.65 -11.09 14.75
CA MET A 377 4.25 -9.91 14.13
C MET A 377 5.17 -9.15 15.09
N PHE A 378 4.77 -9.04 16.37
CA PHE A 378 5.60 -8.44 17.41
C PHE A 378 6.89 -9.22 17.63
N GLU A 379 6.84 -10.55 17.75
CA GLU A 379 8.03 -11.41 17.91
C GLU A 379 8.99 -11.24 16.74
N MET A 380 8.49 -11.28 15.51
CA MET A 380 9.31 -11.06 14.31
C MET A 380 9.88 -9.63 14.24
N ALA A 381 9.12 -8.62 14.67
CA ALA A 381 9.60 -7.24 14.74
C ALA A 381 10.69 -7.04 15.81
N VAL A 382 10.61 -7.73 16.95
CA VAL A 382 11.67 -7.77 17.95
C VAL A 382 12.95 -8.35 17.35
N GLU A 383 12.86 -9.50 16.67
CA GLU A 383 14.01 -10.14 16.02
C GLU A 383 14.65 -9.23 14.96
N ALA A 384 13.83 -8.64 14.08
CA ALA A 384 14.29 -7.73 13.05
C ALA A 384 14.95 -6.47 13.63
N PHE A 385 14.37 -5.88 14.68
CA PHE A 385 14.95 -4.76 15.41
C PHE A 385 16.30 -5.14 16.05
N GLN A 386 16.38 -6.27 16.75
CA GLN A 386 17.62 -6.74 17.36
C GLN A 386 18.72 -7.00 16.32
N SER A 387 18.35 -7.54 15.16
CA SER A 387 19.29 -7.74 14.05
C SER A 387 19.86 -6.41 13.53
N LEU A 388 19.04 -5.36 13.43
CA LEU A 388 19.51 -4.01 13.08
C LEU A 388 20.46 -3.45 14.16
N GLU A 389 20.10 -3.59 15.44
CA GLU A 389 20.95 -3.10 16.53
C GLU A 389 22.31 -3.82 16.59
N GLN A 390 22.34 -5.14 16.34
CA GLN A 390 23.60 -5.91 16.24
C GLN A 390 24.50 -5.44 15.09
N GLN A 391 23.94 -4.86 14.03
CA GLN A 391 24.68 -4.26 12.91
C GLN A 391 25.14 -2.82 13.20
N GLY A 392 24.92 -2.30 14.41
CA GLY A 392 25.22 -0.92 14.77
C GLY A 392 24.06 0.06 14.50
N GLY A 393 22.83 -0.44 14.44
CA GLY A 393 21.60 0.34 14.26
C GLY A 393 21.27 0.67 12.80
N VAL A 394 20.06 1.21 12.59
CA VAL A 394 19.53 1.52 11.25
C VAL A 394 20.41 2.47 10.44
N VAL A 395 21.06 3.44 11.08
CA VAL A 395 21.97 4.40 10.41
C VAL A 395 23.10 3.65 9.71
N THR A 396 23.73 2.69 10.40
CA THR A 396 24.81 1.87 9.85
C THR A 396 24.30 0.97 8.72
N ALA A 397 23.15 0.32 8.94
CA ALA A 397 22.53 -0.57 7.96
C ALA A 397 22.05 0.14 6.67
N LEU A 398 21.69 1.43 6.76
CA LEU A 398 21.38 2.24 5.60
C LEU A 398 22.64 2.69 4.85
N LYS A 399 23.70 3.08 5.58
CA LYS A 399 24.96 3.53 4.98
C LYS A 399 25.66 2.41 4.20
N ASN A 400 25.68 1.20 4.75
CA ASN A 400 26.29 0.04 4.11
C ASN A 400 25.35 -0.65 3.08
N GLY A 401 24.07 -0.29 3.04
CA GLY A 401 23.08 -0.80 2.09
C GLY A 401 22.38 -2.10 2.50
N SER A 402 22.78 -2.75 3.61
CA SER A 402 22.28 -4.08 3.98
C SER A 402 20.76 -4.12 4.15
N PHE A 403 20.19 -3.10 4.77
CA PHE A 403 18.75 -3.04 4.99
C PHE A 403 17.99 -2.69 3.70
N ALA A 404 18.57 -1.88 2.82
CA ALA A 404 17.98 -1.54 1.53
C ALA A 404 17.89 -2.76 0.60
N ASP A 405 18.92 -3.61 0.61
CA ASP A 405 18.95 -4.86 -0.15
C ASP A 405 17.87 -5.84 0.33
N GLN A 406 17.68 -5.96 1.65
CA GLN A 406 16.61 -6.79 2.24
C GLN A 406 15.22 -6.30 1.82
N VAL A 407 14.98 -4.99 1.86
CA VAL A 407 13.70 -4.39 1.41
C VAL A 407 13.50 -4.61 -0.09
N ALA A 408 14.55 -4.49 -0.90
CA ALA A 408 14.48 -4.71 -2.34
C ALA A 408 14.14 -6.17 -2.70
N GLU A 409 14.67 -7.16 -1.97
CA GLU A 409 14.33 -8.57 -2.20
C GLU A 409 12.88 -8.89 -1.81
N THR A 410 12.39 -8.32 -0.70
CA THR A 410 10.95 -8.39 -0.36
C THR A 410 10.10 -7.78 -1.47
N ALA A 411 10.46 -6.59 -1.94
CA ALA A 411 9.74 -5.90 -3.01
C ALA A 411 9.70 -6.73 -4.30
N LYS A 412 10.83 -7.33 -4.70
CA LYS A 412 10.92 -8.22 -5.86
C LYS A 412 9.97 -9.41 -5.74
N SER A 413 9.95 -10.07 -4.58
CA SER A 413 9.06 -11.20 -4.31
C SER A 413 7.57 -10.78 -4.39
N ARG A 414 7.23 -9.60 -3.86
CA ARG A 414 5.87 -9.04 -3.97
C ARG A 414 5.49 -8.74 -5.42
N LEU A 415 6.37 -8.08 -6.19
CA LEU A 415 6.13 -7.78 -7.60
C LEU A 415 5.96 -9.05 -8.44
N GLN A 416 6.71 -10.12 -8.14
CA GLN A 416 6.52 -11.41 -8.80
C GLN A 416 5.17 -12.06 -8.46
N ALA A 417 4.72 -11.97 -7.20
CA ALA A 417 3.38 -12.43 -6.81
C ALA A 417 2.26 -11.63 -7.52
N ILE A 418 2.48 -10.34 -7.76
CA ILE A 418 1.56 -9.47 -8.51
C ILE A 418 1.57 -9.84 -10.00
N ALA A 419 2.74 -9.99 -10.61
CA ALA A 419 2.89 -10.36 -12.02
C ALA A 419 2.27 -11.72 -12.36
N THR A 420 2.27 -12.65 -11.40
CA THR A 420 1.61 -13.97 -11.52
C THR A 420 0.16 -13.99 -11.05
N ARG A 421 -0.38 -12.83 -10.63
CA ARG A 421 -1.72 -12.64 -10.03
C ARG A 421 -2.01 -13.51 -8.80
N LYS A 422 -0.96 -14.01 -8.13
CA LYS A 422 -1.08 -14.57 -6.78
C LYS A 422 -1.58 -13.50 -5.80
N THR A 423 -1.21 -12.25 -6.05
CA THR A 423 -1.81 -11.07 -5.44
C THR A 423 -2.47 -10.25 -6.54
N ALA A 424 -3.78 -10.04 -6.43
CA ALA A 424 -4.55 -9.28 -7.41
C ALA A 424 -4.57 -7.78 -7.08
N ILE A 425 -4.69 -6.96 -8.13
CA ILE A 425 -4.99 -5.53 -8.05
C ILE A 425 -6.28 -5.29 -8.82
N THR A 426 -7.39 -5.11 -8.10
CA THR A 426 -8.71 -4.81 -8.68
C THR A 426 -8.66 -3.53 -9.51
N GLY A 427 -9.26 -3.57 -10.70
CA GLY A 427 -9.27 -2.46 -11.67
C GLY A 427 -7.98 -2.34 -12.49
N VAL A 428 -6.96 -3.17 -12.21
CA VAL A 428 -5.66 -3.13 -12.91
C VAL A 428 -5.27 -4.52 -13.43
N SER A 429 -4.85 -5.42 -12.56
CA SER A 429 -4.45 -6.79 -12.94
C SER A 429 -5.64 -7.74 -13.03
N GLU A 430 -6.74 -7.38 -12.38
CA GLU A 430 -7.99 -8.13 -12.34
C GLU A 430 -9.17 -7.20 -12.59
N PHE A 431 -10.03 -7.59 -13.52
CA PHE A 431 -11.19 -6.83 -13.97
C PHE A 431 -10.85 -5.39 -14.40
N PRO A 432 -9.88 -5.22 -15.33
CA PRO A 432 -9.51 -3.90 -15.84
C PRO A 432 -10.64 -3.29 -16.69
N ASP A 433 -10.79 -1.97 -16.62
CA ASP A 433 -11.60 -1.22 -17.58
C ASP A 433 -10.74 -0.77 -18.77
N ILE A 434 -10.81 -1.52 -19.87
CA ILE A 434 -10.07 -1.20 -21.10
C ILE A 434 -10.53 0.15 -21.71
N GLY A 435 -11.78 0.53 -21.49
CA GLY A 435 -12.44 1.70 -22.09
C GLY A 435 -12.18 3.02 -21.38
N GLU A 436 -11.45 3.02 -20.25
CA GLU A 436 -11.12 4.25 -19.53
C GLU A 436 -10.33 5.24 -20.41
N ALA A 437 -10.41 6.52 -20.06
CA ALA A 437 -9.75 7.60 -20.79
C ALA A 437 -8.22 7.41 -20.85
N VAL A 438 -7.63 7.79 -21.98
CA VAL A 438 -6.18 7.83 -22.15
C VAL A 438 -5.57 8.77 -21.12
N LEU A 439 -4.63 8.26 -20.34
CA LEU A 439 -3.92 9.06 -19.35
C LEU A 439 -2.77 9.81 -20.02
N ALA A 440 -2.50 11.03 -19.55
CA ALA A 440 -1.29 11.73 -19.91
C ALA A 440 -0.06 10.90 -19.48
N ALA A 441 1.00 10.92 -20.30
CA ALA A 441 2.25 10.26 -19.94
C ALA A 441 2.75 10.82 -18.61
N GLY A 442 2.84 9.96 -17.59
CA GLY A 442 3.43 10.34 -16.31
C GLY A 442 4.91 10.67 -16.49
N ALA A 443 5.40 11.68 -15.78
CA ALA A 443 6.83 11.95 -15.74
C ALA A 443 7.55 10.76 -15.09
N GLY A 444 8.33 10.01 -15.88
CA GLY A 444 9.18 8.95 -15.36
C GLY A 444 10.26 9.56 -14.48
N ASN A 445 10.15 9.43 -13.16
CA ASN A 445 11.15 9.97 -12.25
C ASN A 445 12.21 8.90 -11.98
N ARG A 446 13.38 9.02 -12.63
CA ARG A 446 14.57 8.22 -12.28
C ARG A 446 15.08 8.76 -10.95
N THR A 447 14.84 8.03 -9.87
CA THR A 447 15.28 8.43 -8.54
C THR A 447 16.59 7.77 -8.15
N THR A 448 17.46 8.51 -7.45
CA THR A 448 18.66 8.00 -6.75
C THR A 448 18.36 7.54 -5.32
N ALA A 449 17.08 7.50 -4.93
CA ALA A 449 16.61 7.08 -3.62
C ALA A 449 17.11 5.67 -3.25
N ARG A 450 17.50 5.49 -1.99
CA ARG A 450 17.74 4.15 -1.43
C ARG A 450 16.43 3.36 -1.37
N PHE A 451 15.36 4.03 -0.96
CA PHE A 451 13.99 3.52 -0.90
C PHE A 451 13.14 4.20 -1.97
N PRO A 452 13.23 3.78 -3.24
CA PRO A 452 12.40 4.34 -4.29
C PRO A 452 10.93 3.94 -4.07
N LEU A 453 9.98 4.81 -4.43
CA LEU A 453 8.57 4.42 -4.48
C LEU A 453 8.41 3.29 -5.52
N ARG A 454 7.87 2.15 -5.09
CA ARG A 454 7.56 1.00 -5.94
C ARG A 454 6.07 0.69 -5.83
N ARG A 455 5.28 1.07 -6.84
CA ARG A 455 3.84 0.77 -6.82
C ARG A 455 3.61 -0.61 -7.43
N PRO A 456 2.85 -1.51 -6.79
CA PRO A 456 2.55 -2.82 -7.36
C PRO A 456 1.88 -2.76 -8.73
N ALA A 457 1.16 -1.68 -9.05
CA ALA A 457 0.48 -1.49 -10.31
C ALA A 457 1.40 -1.04 -11.46
N ASP A 458 2.60 -0.51 -11.18
CA ASP A 458 3.46 0.17 -12.17
C ASP A 458 3.63 -0.64 -13.47
N ALA A 459 4.02 -1.91 -13.36
CA ALA A 459 4.27 -2.76 -14.53
C ALA A 459 3.03 -2.96 -15.42
N PHE A 460 1.83 -3.08 -14.83
CA PHE A 460 0.58 -3.17 -15.60
C PHE A 460 0.23 -1.83 -16.23
N GLU A 461 0.41 -0.74 -15.48
CA GLU A 461 0.13 0.61 -15.97
C GLU A 461 1.07 1.03 -17.09
N ASP A 462 2.32 0.56 -17.08
CA ASP A 462 3.31 0.77 -18.16
C ASP A 462 2.89 0.03 -19.44
N LEU A 463 2.37 -1.20 -19.33
CA LEU A 463 1.79 -1.92 -20.47
C LEU A 463 0.55 -1.17 -21.01
N ARG A 464 -0.32 -0.68 -20.12
CA ARG A 464 -1.48 0.14 -20.51
C ARG A 464 -1.07 1.46 -21.15
N ALA A 465 0.04 2.07 -20.73
CA ALA A 465 0.59 3.26 -21.36
C ALA A 465 1.07 3.00 -22.80
N LYS A 466 1.64 1.82 -23.08
CA LYS A 466 1.94 1.40 -24.47
C LYS A 466 0.66 1.30 -25.32
N SER A 467 -0.41 0.69 -24.78
CA SER A 467 -1.72 0.67 -25.44
C SER A 467 -2.25 2.07 -25.75
N ASP A 468 -2.17 2.97 -24.78
CA ASP A 468 -2.63 4.36 -24.91
C ASP A 468 -1.83 5.15 -25.96
N ALA A 469 -0.52 4.90 -26.08
CA ALA A 469 0.31 5.48 -27.13
C ALA A 469 -0.07 4.98 -28.54
N ILE A 470 -0.40 3.69 -28.67
CA ILE A 470 -0.92 3.12 -29.93
C ILE A 470 -2.31 3.67 -30.26
N MET A 471 -3.18 3.81 -29.26
CA MET A 471 -4.51 4.40 -29.42
C MET A 471 -4.41 5.85 -29.91
N THR A 472 -3.48 6.63 -29.35
CA THR A 472 -3.27 8.03 -29.72
C THR A 472 -2.72 8.17 -31.15
N SER A 473 -1.85 7.25 -31.59
CA SER A 473 -1.23 7.30 -32.92
C SER A 473 -2.09 6.70 -34.03
N THR A 474 -2.87 5.66 -33.74
CA THR A 474 -3.64 4.89 -34.75
C THR A 474 -5.15 5.08 -34.67
N GLY A 475 -5.65 5.69 -33.59
CA GLY A 475 -7.08 5.85 -33.30
C GLY A 475 -7.77 4.58 -32.79
N ASN A 476 -7.05 3.46 -32.66
CA ASN A 476 -7.58 2.19 -32.15
C ASN A 476 -6.62 1.57 -31.13
N ARG A 477 -7.16 0.87 -30.13
CA ARG A 477 -6.32 0.09 -29.22
C ARG A 477 -5.72 -1.11 -29.97
N PRO A 478 -4.53 -1.57 -29.57
CA PRO A 478 -4.02 -2.85 -30.05
C PRO A 478 -4.95 -3.98 -29.61
N THR A 479 -5.30 -4.88 -30.53
CA THR A 479 -6.29 -5.94 -30.29
C THR A 479 -5.67 -7.34 -30.21
N VAL A 480 -6.34 -8.21 -29.47
CA VAL A 480 -6.11 -9.66 -29.45
C VAL A 480 -7.40 -10.39 -29.78
N PHE A 481 -7.38 -11.29 -30.76
CA PHE A 481 -8.56 -12.07 -31.15
C PHE A 481 -8.71 -13.32 -30.29
N LEU A 482 -9.87 -13.51 -29.67
CA LEU A 482 -10.18 -14.74 -28.93
C LEU A 482 -10.80 -15.77 -29.89
N ALA A 483 -9.96 -16.69 -30.36
CA ALA A 483 -10.33 -17.78 -31.26
C ALA A 483 -11.04 -18.90 -30.47
N ASN A 484 -12.34 -18.72 -30.31
CA ASN A 484 -13.21 -19.60 -29.53
C ASN A 484 -13.59 -20.87 -30.33
N ILE A 485 -13.41 -22.04 -29.71
CA ILE A 485 -13.75 -23.35 -30.31
C ILE A 485 -15.12 -23.81 -29.77
N GLY A 486 -16.00 -24.21 -30.68
CA GLY A 486 -17.31 -24.75 -30.33
C GLY A 486 -18.31 -23.68 -29.88
N THR A 487 -19.17 -24.04 -28.92
CA THR A 487 -20.29 -23.22 -28.45
C THR A 487 -19.92 -22.34 -27.25
N PRO A 488 -20.71 -21.31 -26.91
CA PRO A 488 -20.46 -20.49 -25.73
C PRO A 488 -20.29 -21.29 -24.43
N ALA A 489 -20.98 -22.41 -24.27
CA ALA A 489 -20.83 -23.27 -23.10
C ALA A 489 -19.42 -23.87 -22.96
N ASP A 490 -18.74 -24.08 -24.09
CA ASP A 490 -17.40 -24.69 -24.15
C ASP A 490 -16.31 -23.66 -23.84
N PHE A 491 -16.39 -22.48 -24.46
CA PHE A 491 -15.29 -21.52 -24.44
C PHE A 491 -15.43 -20.39 -23.41
N THR A 492 -16.63 -20.08 -22.89
CA THR A 492 -16.87 -18.84 -22.09
C THR A 492 -15.89 -18.68 -20.94
N ALA A 493 -15.60 -19.75 -20.20
CA ALA A 493 -14.68 -19.68 -19.05
C ALA A 493 -13.24 -19.32 -19.47
N ARG A 494 -12.73 -19.92 -20.54
CA ARG A 494 -11.37 -19.64 -21.07
C ARG A 494 -11.30 -18.29 -21.77
N SER A 495 -12.33 -17.96 -22.55
CA SER A 495 -12.47 -16.68 -23.24
C SER A 495 -12.52 -15.52 -22.25
N THR A 496 -13.34 -15.61 -21.20
CA THR A 496 -13.41 -14.58 -20.15
C THR A 496 -12.08 -14.45 -19.39
N PHE A 497 -11.42 -15.57 -19.08
CA PHE A 497 -10.10 -15.56 -18.47
C PHE A 497 -9.06 -14.87 -19.37
N ALA A 498 -9.02 -15.22 -20.66
CA ALA A 498 -8.10 -14.64 -21.63
C ALA A 498 -8.37 -13.14 -21.83
N LYS A 499 -9.64 -12.74 -21.93
CA LYS A 499 -10.05 -11.33 -21.99
C LYS A 499 -9.46 -10.53 -20.84
N ASN A 500 -9.75 -10.94 -19.60
CA ASN A 500 -9.22 -10.30 -18.39
C ASN A 500 -7.67 -10.32 -18.36
N PHE A 501 -7.05 -11.43 -18.78
CA PHE A 501 -5.60 -11.57 -18.85
C PHE A 501 -4.99 -10.50 -19.76
N PHE A 502 -5.40 -10.40 -21.02
CA PHE A 502 -4.78 -9.51 -22.00
C PHE A 502 -5.19 -8.05 -21.85
N GLU A 503 -6.44 -7.77 -21.46
CA GLU A 503 -6.91 -6.40 -21.22
C GLU A 503 -6.18 -5.75 -20.04
N SER A 504 -5.65 -6.53 -19.08
CA SER A 504 -4.87 -6.01 -17.95
C SER A 504 -3.59 -5.30 -18.38
N GLY A 505 -3.03 -5.69 -19.54
CA GLY A 505 -1.91 -5.00 -20.17
C GLY A 505 -2.31 -4.10 -21.33
N GLY A 506 -3.60 -3.86 -21.55
CA GLY A 506 -4.11 -2.91 -22.54
C GLY A 506 -4.33 -3.47 -23.94
N LEU A 507 -4.31 -4.79 -24.14
CA LEU A 507 -4.70 -5.40 -25.41
C LEU A 507 -6.21 -5.66 -25.39
N GLU A 508 -6.95 -4.95 -26.25
CA GLU A 508 -8.40 -5.07 -26.33
C GLU A 508 -8.81 -6.42 -26.92
N ALA A 509 -9.69 -7.15 -26.24
CA ALA A 509 -10.08 -8.48 -26.68
C ALA A 509 -11.22 -8.41 -27.73
N ALA A 510 -10.90 -8.76 -28.97
CA ALA A 510 -11.90 -9.03 -30.01
C ALA A 510 -12.44 -10.46 -29.82
N VAL A 511 -13.61 -10.58 -29.19
CA VAL A 511 -14.20 -11.88 -28.82
C VAL A 511 -14.86 -12.54 -30.04
N GLY A 512 -14.35 -13.69 -30.48
CA GLY A 512 -14.99 -14.48 -31.53
C GLY A 512 -16.32 -15.10 -31.06
N GLU A 513 -17.26 -15.28 -31.97
CA GLU A 513 -18.57 -15.88 -31.71
C GLU A 513 -18.49 -17.40 -31.44
N GLY A 514 -17.35 -18.01 -31.75
CA GLY A 514 -17.16 -19.46 -31.71
C GLY A 514 -17.38 -20.09 -33.08
N GLY A 515 -17.19 -21.40 -33.16
CA GLY A 515 -17.37 -22.14 -34.40
C GLY A 515 -16.82 -23.55 -34.33
N ASP A 516 -17.39 -24.42 -35.17
CA ASP A 516 -17.05 -25.84 -35.25
C ASP A 516 -16.05 -26.14 -36.39
N SER A 517 -15.60 -25.12 -37.14
CA SER A 517 -14.69 -25.26 -38.29
C SER A 517 -13.62 -24.16 -38.33
N VAL A 518 -12.44 -24.49 -38.90
CA VAL A 518 -11.27 -23.61 -38.87
C VAL A 518 -11.54 -22.39 -39.77
N GLU A 519 -12.25 -22.61 -40.86
CA GLU A 519 -12.67 -21.60 -41.82
C GLU A 519 -13.57 -20.54 -41.16
N ILE A 520 -14.49 -20.96 -40.29
CA ILE A 520 -15.38 -20.05 -39.56
C ILE A 520 -14.56 -19.15 -38.64
N ILE A 521 -13.64 -19.74 -37.86
CA ILE A 521 -12.81 -18.99 -36.91
C ILE A 521 -11.81 -18.08 -37.64
N LEU A 522 -11.22 -18.53 -38.76
CA LEU A 522 -10.33 -17.70 -39.58
C LEU A 522 -11.03 -16.50 -40.22
N LYS A 523 -12.29 -16.65 -40.63
CA LYS A 523 -13.08 -15.54 -41.14
C LYS A 523 -13.26 -14.47 -40.06
N GLN A 524 -13.63 -14.89 -38.85
CA GLN A 524 -13.76 -13.99 -37.69
C GLN A 524 -12.41 -13.34 -37.33
N PHE A 525 -11.30 -14.08 -37.39
CA PHE A 525 -9.96 -13.53 -37.17
C PHE A 525 -9.65 -12.41 -38.18
N ALA A 526 -9.90 -12.64 -39.47
CA ALA A 526 -9.69 -11.64 -40.51
C ALA A 526 -10.57 -10.38 -40.31
N GLU A 527 -11.84 -10.57 -39.90
CA GLU A 527 -12.76 -9.47 -39.59
C GLU A 527 -12.32 -8.66 -38.36
N SER A 528 -11.69 -9.31 -37.39
CA SER A 528 -11.17 -8.65 -36.17
C SER A 528 -10.00 -7.70 -36.43
N LYS A 529 -9.28 -7.88 -37.56
CA LYS A 529 -8.04 -7.17 -37.90
C LYS A 529 -6.92 -7.29 -36.85
N SER A 530 -7.03 -8.26 -35.94
CA SER A 530 -6.03 -8.50 -34.91
C SER A 530 -4.80 -9.17 -35.51
N GLN A 531 -3.62 -8.85 -34.99
CA GLN A 531 -2.37 -9.53 -35.37
C GLN A 531 -1.99 -10.66 -34.42
N ILE A 532 -2.71 -10.78 -33.30
CA ILE A 532 -2.49 -11.77 -32.26
C ILE A 532 -3.81 -12.51 -32.03
N ALA A 533 -3.72 -13.83 -31.79
CA ALA A 533 -4.87 -14.66 -31.49
C ALA A 533 -4.63 -15.53 -30.23
N VAL A 534 -5.70 -15.83 -29.50
CA VAL A 534 -5.70 -16.72 -28.32
C VAL A 534 -6.73 -17.81 -28.55
N ILE A 535 -6.29 -19.06 -28.60
CA ILE A 535 -7.18 -20.21 -28.74
C ILE A 535 -7.85 -20.52 -27.40
N CYS A 536 -9.17 -20.56 -27.40
CA CYS A 536 -10.01 -20.76 -26.22
C CYS A 536 -10.98 -21.92 -26.44
N GLY A 537 -10.87 -22.97 -25.63
CA GLY A 537 -11.73 -24.15 -25.68
C GLY A 537 -11.55 -25.06 -24.48
N THR A 538 -12.12 -26.27 -24.53
CA THR A 538 -11.93 -27.31 -23.51
C THR A 538 -10.61 -28.06 -23.72
N ASP A 539 -10.17 -28.79 -22.68
CA ASP A 539 -8.93 -29.59 -22.76
C ASP A 539 -9.04 -30.70 -23.82
N GLU A 540 -10.24 -31.26 -24.02
CA GLU A 540 -10.53 -32.24 -25.07
C GLU A 540 -10.40 -31.63 -26.47
N GLN A 541 -10.95 -30.42 -26.66
CA GLN A 541 -10.88 -29.69 -27.92
C GLN A 541 -9.45 -29.29 -28.27
N TYR A 542 -8.62 -28.95 -27.28
CA TYR A 542 -7.22 -28.64 -27.53
C TYR A 542 -6.46 -29.83 -28.13
N SER A 543 -6.73 -31.03 -27.62
CA SER A 543 -6.06 -32.26 -28.05
C SER A 543 -6.38 -32.63 -29.50
N SER A 544 -7.61 -32.37 -29.95
CA SER A 544 -8.08 -32.72 -31.29
C SER A 544 -7.94 -31.61 -32.33
N TYR A 545 -7.95 -30.35 -31.91
CA TYR A 545 -8.21 -29.22 -32.82
C TYR A 545 -7.23 -28.05 -32.74
N ALA A 546 -6.59 -27.82 -31.58
CA ALA A 546 -5.77 -26.61 -31.40
C ALA A 546 -4.56 -26.56 -32.35
N LYS A 547 -3.99 -27.70 -32.74
CA LYS A 547 -2.86 -27.74 -33.70
C LYS A 547 -3.27 -27.18 -35.06
N GLU A 548 -4.34 -27.74 -35.62
CA GLU A 548 -4.84 -27.35 -36.94
C GLU A 548 -5.20 -25.86 -36.96
N LEU A 549 -5.92 -25.40 -35.93
CA LEU A 549 -6.29 -23.99 -35.80
C LEU A 549 -5.08 -23.07 -35.63
N ALA A 550 -4.10 -23.43 -34.81
CA ALA A 550 -2.88 -22.62 -34.62
C ALA A 550 -2.07 -22.49 -35.92
N ASP A 551 -1.89 -23.59 -36.64
CA ASP A 551 -1.17 -23.60 -37.92
C ASP A 551 -1.94 -22.82 -39.01
N ALA A 552 -3.27 -22.84 -38.96
CA ALA A 552 -4.12 -22.05 -39.84
C ALA A 552 -4.07 -20.55 -39.53
N LEU A 553 -4.13 -20.15 -38.26
CA LEU A 553 -3.97 -18.76 -37.82
C LEU A 553 -2.60 -18.21 -38.23
N ARG A 554 -1.53 -19.00 -38.07
CA ARG A 554 -0.19 -18.62 -38.52
C ARG A 554 -0.15 -18.33 -40.02
N ARG A 555 -0.71 -19.24 -40.83
CA ARG A 555 -0.78 -19.07 -42.30
C ARG A 555 -1.64 -17.88 -42.71
N ALA A 556 -2.64 -17.52 -41.91
CA ALA A 556 -3.46 -16.34 -42.10
C ALA A 556 -2.78 -15.02 -41.70
N GLY A 557 -1.50 -15.06 -41.30
CA GLY A 557 -0.72 -13.87 -40.96
C GLY A 557 -0.76 -13.47 -39.49
N CYS A 558 -1.23 -14.35 -38.60
CA CYS A 558 -1.16 -14.11 -37.16
C CYS A 558 0.32 -14.07 -36.71
N ALA A 559 0.74 -12.90 -36.20
CA ALA A 559 2.10 -12.67 -35.73
C ALA A 559 2.42 -13.51 -34.50
N ARG A 560 1.43 -13.71 -33.61
CA ARG A 560 1.60 -14.53 -32.40
C ARG A 560 0.32 -15.27 -32.01
N VAL A 561 0.42 -16.58 -31.78
CA VAL A 561 -0.69 -17.45 -31.39
C VAL A 561 -0.49 -17.93 -29.96
N TYR A 562 -1.46 -17.66 -29.11
CA TYR A 562 -1.51 -18.08 -27.72
C TYR A 562 -2.55 -19.18 -27.50
N LEU A 563 -2.43 -19.94 -26.42
CA LEU A 563 -3.45 -20.89 -25.97
C LEU A 563 -3.88 -20.59 -24.53
N ALA A 564 -5.19 -20.56 -24.27
CA ALA A 564 -5.76 -20.33 -22.94
C ALA A 564 -5.76 -21.63 -22.10
N GLY A 565 -4.59 -21.97 -21.59
CA GLY A 565 -4.31 -23.20 -20.84
C GLY A 565 -2.83 -23.37 -20.57
N PRO A 566 -2.42 -24.30 -19.70
CA PRO A 566 -1.00 -24.58 -19.45
C PRO A 566 -0.33 -25.19 -20.69
N ALA A 567 1.01 -25.13 -20.77
CA ALA A 567 1.77 -25.63 -21.91
C ALA A 567 1.45 -27.09 -22.32
N LYS A 568 1.18 -27.95 -21.33
CA LYS A 568 0.78 -29.36 -21.53
C LYS A 568 -0.55 -29.54 -22.29
N SER A 569 -1.36 -28.49 -22.42
CA SER A 569 -2.63 -28.52 -23.14
C SER A 569 -2.44 -28.34 -24.66
N ALA A 570 -1.30 -27.82 -25.12
CA ALA A 570 -1.04 -27.70 -26.55
C ALA A 570 -0.53 -29.02 -27.15
N PRO A 571 -1.03 -29.43 -28.32
CA PRO A 571 -0.47 -30.55 -29.06
C PRO A 571 0.98 -30.29 -29.50
N GLU A 572 1.79 -31.34 -29.51
CA GLU A 572 3.20 -31.26 -29.90
C GLU A 572 3.38 -30.78 -31.35
N GLY A 573 4.36 -29.89 -31.56
CA GLY A 573 4.65 -29.27 -32.85
C GLY A 573 3.53 -28.38 -33.40
N SER A 574 2.60 -27.92 -32.58
CA SER A 574 1.63 -26.88 -32.97
C SER A 574 2.32 -25.52 -33.09
N SER A 575 1.77 -24.64 -33.93
CA SER A 575 2.23 -23.25 -34.05
C SER A 575 1.82 -22.35 -32.87
N VAL A 576 1.66 -22.87 -31.65
CA VAL A 576 1.38 -22.06 -30.44
C VAL A 576 2.69 -21.52 -29.87
N ASP A 577 2.79 -20.20 -29.70
CA ASP A 577 4.02 -19.54 -29.22
C ASP A 577 4.11 -19.44 -27.70
N ASP A 578 2.98 -19.29 -27.03
CA ASP A 578 2.93 -18.96 -25.59
C ASP A 578 1.53 -19.26 -25.01
N PHE A 579 1.39 -19.14 -23.68
CA PHE A 579 0.28 -19.69 -22.92
C PHE A 579 -0.30 -18.69 -21.93
N ALA A 580 -1.63 -18.60 -21.86
CA ALA A 580 -2.35 -17.83 -20.87
C ALA A 580 -3.03 -18.79 -19.86
N HIS A 581 -2.49 -18.87 -18.64
CA HIS A 581 -3.05 -19.73 -17.59
C HIS A 581 -2.87 -19.16 -16.18
N LEU A 582 -3.54 -19.75 -15.21
CA LEU A 582 -3.39 -19.38 -13.81
C LEU A 582 -1.93 -19.55 -13.36
N GLY A 583 -1.36 -18.51 -12.75
CA GLY A 583 0.03 -18.47 -12.30
C GLY A 583 1.07 -18.15 -13.39
N ALA A 584 0.66 -17.94 -14.65
CA ALA A 584 1.56 -17.40 -15.67
C ALA A 584 1.98 -15.97 -15.32
N ASN A 585 3.19 -15.57 -15.69
CA ASN A 585 3.65 -14.18 -15.54
C ASN A 585 3.00 -13.30 -16.61
N VAL A 586 1.94 -12.60 -16.23
CA VAL A 586 1.10 -11.79 -17.12
C VAL A 586 1.90 -10.68 -17.78
N ILE A 587 2.78 -10.01 -17.02
CA ILE A 587 3.59 -8.89 -17.49
C ILE A 587 4.51 -9.34 -18.62
N GLU A 588 5.22 -10.45 -18.43
CA GLU A 588 6.13 -11.00 -19.45
C GLU A 588 5.38 -11.51 -20.68
N THR A 589 4.26 -12.23 -20.48
CA THR A 589 3.44 -12.78 -21.58
C THR A 589 2.89 -11.67 -22.48
N ILE A 590 2.39 -10.57 -21.89
CA ILE A 590 1.86 -9.43 -22.64
C ILE A 590 2.99 -8.58 -23.23
N SER A 591 4.13 -8.45 -22.55
CA SER A 591 5.30 -7.76 -23.14
C SER A 591 5.70 -8.41 -24.47
N ARG A 592 5.76 -9.75 -24.52
CA ARG A 592 6.01 -10.50 -25.76
C ARG A 592 4.93 -10.33 -26.84
N ALA A 593 3.70 -10.00 -26.44
CA ALA A 593 2.63 -9.64 -27.38
C ALA A 593 2.91 -8.27 -28.00
N TYR A 594 3.28 -7.26 -27.21
CA TYR A 594 3.69 -5.94 -27.73
C TYR A 594 4.90 -6.00 -28.67
N ASP A 595 5.89 -6.85 -28.36
CA ASP A 595 7.06 -7.04 -29.24
C ASP A 595 6.64 -7.54 -30.64
N ALA A 596 5.57 -8.33 -30.73
CA ALA A 596 5.04 -8.82 -32.01
C ALA A 596 4.22 -7.76 -32.77
N LEU A 597 3.73 -6.72 -32.10
CA LEU A 597 2.98 -5.62 -32.71
C LEU A 597 3.89 -4.48 -33.20
N THR A 598 5.13 -4.43 -32.74
CA THR A 598 6.10 -3.38 -33.09
C THR A 598 6.92 -3.82 -34.31
N PRO A 599 6.91 -3.08 -35.44
CA PRO A 599 7.73 -3.43 -36.60
C PRO A 599 9.23 -3.43 -36.24
N ALA A 600 10.02 -4.29 -36.87
CA ALA A 600 11.44 -4.52 -36.59
C ALA A 600 12.41 -3.34 -36.87
N GLY A 601 11.95 -2.08 -36.83
CA GLY A 601 12.74 -0.88 -37.13
C GLY A 601 12.60 0.28 -36.14
N GLU A 602 11.79 0.17 -35.08
CA GLU A 602 11.58 1.27 -34.10
C GLU A 602 12.13 0.98 -32.68
N ALA A 603 12.84 -0.14 -32.49
CA ALA A 603 13.58 -0.39 -31.27
C ALA A 603 14.96 0.32 -31.34
N SER A 604 15.00 1.61 -30.99
CA SER A 604 16.24 2.36 -30.72
C SER A 604 16.11 3.23 -29.49
#